data_AF-A0A2U1ATC8-F1
#
_entry.id   AF-A0A2U1ATC8-F1
#
_cell.length_a   1.000
_cell.length_b   1.000
_cell.length_c   1.000
_cell.angle_alpha   90.00
_cell.angle_beta   90.00
_cell.angle_gamma   90.00
#
_symmetry.space_group_name_H-M   'P 1'
#
loop_
_entity.id
_entity.type
_entity.pdbx_description
1 polymer ?
#
loop_
_entity_poly.entity_id
_entity_poly.type
_entity_poly.pdbx_seq_one_letter_code
_entity_poly.pdbx_strand_id
1 'polypeptide(L)'
;MKLTGNILHIKNKRDDRNAGIVVEVDKIEYVTYKKDGKYFQPFNLEVELDEPLVITGDQLARKPEKHLQEGEYDFEVYDKEEGDYVLNENRFLSVLLVYDEFEQEHVLSSVEYTVTVTNEEFKALKEEQHKLRQSRKGTGKKKK
;
A
#
# COMPACT_ATOMS: atom_id res chain seq x y z
N MET A 1 -1.95 -4.89 9.53
CA MET A 1 -2.79 -3.89 8.86
C MET A 1 -4.04 -3.70 9.68
N LYS A 2 -4.62 -2.51 9.63
CA LYS A 2 -5.81 -2.19 10.42
C LYS A 2 -6.62 -1.13 9.70
N LEU A 3 -7.95 -1.24 9.77
CA LEU A 3 -8.87 -0.21 9.29
C LEU A 3 -9.65 0.36 10.48
N THR A 4 -9.68 1.68 10.59
CA THR A 4 -10.54 2.41 11.53
C THR A 4 -11.50 3.28 10.73
N GLY A 5 -12.78 3.26 11.09
CA GLY A 5 -13.84 3.95 10.35
C GLY A 5 -14.33 3.14 9.14
N ASN A 6 -15.29 3.72 8.39
CA ASN A 6 -15.90 3.04 7.25
C ASN A 6 -15.28 3.50 5.93
N ILE A 7 -14.39 2.69 5.35
CA ILE A 7 -13.70 3.01 4.09
C ILE A 7 -14.67 3.17 2.89
N LEU A 8 -15.87 2.59 2.97
CA LEU A 8 -16.91 2.73 1.92
C LEU A 8 -17.53 4.14 1.87
N HIS A 9 -17.29 4.97 2.89
CA HIS A 9 -17.67 6.38 2.85
C HIS A 9 -16.82 7.18 1.86
N ILE A 10 -15.59 6.75 1.58
CA ILE A 10 -14.70 7.39 0.62
C ILE A 10 -15.28 7.20 -0.79
N LYS A 11 -15.49 8.31 -1.50
CA LYS A 11 -16.04 8.34 -2.86
C LYS A 11 -14.95 8.65 -3.86
N ASN A 12 -15.34 8.96 -5.09
CA ASN A 12 -14.44 9.19 -6.22
C ASN A 12 -13.71 10.53 -6.23
N LYS A 13 -13.72 11.25 -5.11
CA LYS A 13 -12.99 12.50 -4.92
C LYS A 13 -12.51 12.57 -3.48
N ARG A 14 -11.37 13.23 -3.30
CA ARG A 14 -10.81 13.59 -2.01
C ARG A 14 -11.79 14.43 -1.19
N ASP A 15 -11.88 14.17 0.10
CA ASP A 15 -12.75 14.90 1.04
C ASP A 15 -12.13 14.95 2.44
N ASP A 16 -11.89 16.16 2.97
CA ASP A 16 -11.31 16.37 4.30
C ASP A 16 -12.13 15.73 5.43
N ARG A 17 -13.44 15.54 5.22
CA ARG A 17 -14.32 14.89 6.20
C ARG A 17 -13.97 13.42 6.44
N ASN A 18 -13.21 12.81 5.54
CA ASN A 18 -12.76 11.43 5.65
C ASN A 18 -11.49 11.26 6.49
N ALA A 19 -10.91 12.34 7.06
CA ALA A 19 -9.68 12.27 7.86
C ALA A 19 -9.78 11.33 9.10
N GLY A 20 -11.00 11.04 9.57
CA GLY A 20 -11.24 10.07 10.65
C GLY A 20 -11.19 8.60 10.22
N ILE A 21 -11.13 8.31 8.92
CA ILE A 21 -10.93 6.97 8.38
C ILE A 21 -9.42 6.74 8.28
N VAL A 22 -8.92 5.65 8.86
CA VAL A 22 -7.48 5.38 8.95
C VAL A 22 -7.18 3.97 8.49
N VAL A 23 -6.22 3.84 7.57
CA VAL A 23 -5.68 2.57 7.08
C VAL A 23 -4.22 2.47 7.54
N GLU A 24 -3.94 1.50 8.40
CA GLU A 24 -2.58 1.15 8.81
C GLU A 24 -2.08 0.01 7.91
N VAL A 25 -0.95 0.24 7.25
CA VAL A 25 -0.35 -0.68 6.28
C VAL A 25 0.99 -1.16 6.81
N ASP A 26 1.14 -2.47 6.98
CA ASP A 26 2.37 -3.06 7.54
C ASP A 26 3.35 -3.51 6.44
N LYS A 27 2.94 -3.44 5.16
CA LYS A 27 3.72 -3.91 4.03
C LYS A 27 3.55 -2.99 2.83
N ILE A 28 4.67 -2.63 2.22
CA ILE A 28 4.72 -1.90 0.95
C ILE A 28 5.14 -2.85 -0.17
N GLU A 29 4.41 -2.84 -1.28
CA GLU A 29 4.83 -3.48 -2.51
C GLU A 29 5.47 -2.44 -3.44
N TYR A 30 6.78 -2.50 -3.61
CA TYR A 30 7.45 -1.69 -4.62
C TYR A 30 7.40 -2.39 -5.97
N VAL A 31 6.99 -1.68 -7.01
CA VAL A 31 6.86 -2.22 -8.37
C VAL A 31 7.71 -1.39 -9.32
N THR A 32 8.41 -2.06 -10.23
CA THR A 32 9.11 -1.42 -11.35
C THR A 32 8.82 -2.16 -12.63
N TYR A 33 8.74 -1.45 -13.75
CA TYR A 33 8.53 -2.07 -15.06
C TYR A 33 9.84 -2.10 -15.84
N LYS A 34 10.32 -3.32 -16.13
CA LYS A 34 11.56 -3.54 -16.89
C LYS A 34 11.24 -4.28 -18.16
N LYS A 35 11.99 -3.94 -19.22
CA LYS A 35 11.94 -4.72 -20.46
C LYS A 35 12.58 -6.08 -20.21
N ASP A 36 11.80 -7.12 -20.40
CA ASP A 36 12.25 -8.51 -20.42
C ASP A 36 11.86 -9.15 -21.76
N GLY A 37 12.88 -9.46 -22.56
CA GLY A 37 12.70 -9.84 -23.96
C GLY A 37 11.96 -8.77 -24.78
N LYS A 38 10.77 -9.13 -25.30
CA LYS A 38 9.93 -8.26 -26.15
C LYS A 38 9.00 -7.36 -25.33
N TYR A 39 8.73 -7.67 -24.07
CA TYR A 39 7.66 -7.05 -23.29
C TYR A 39 8.21 -6.30 -22.08
N PHE A 40 7.46 -5.32 -21.59
CA PHE A 40 7.68 -4.78 -20.25
C PHE A 40 6.93 -5.65 -19.26
N GLN A 41 7.63 -6.10 -18.22
CA GLN A 41 7.06 -6.93 -17.16
C GLN A 41 7.22 -6.21 -15.81
N PRO A 42 6.24 -6.37 -14.90
CA PRO A 42 6.35 -5.88 -13.54
C PRO A 42 7.34 -6.75 -12.75
N PHE A 43 8.17 -6.09 -11.95
CA PHE A 43 9.00 -6.72 -10.94
C PHE A 43 8.65 -6.14 -9.59
N ASN A 44 8.27 -7.01 -8.66
CA ASN A 44 7.74 -6.60 -7.37
C ASN A 44 8.78 -6.88 -6.26
N LEU A 45 8.76 -6.07 -5.22
CA LEU A 45 9.49 -6.24 -3.98
C LEU A 45 8.58 -5.89 -2.83
N GLU A 46 8.15 -6.91 -2.08
CA GLU A 46 7.42 -6.73 -0.83
C GLU A 46 8.37 -6.43 0.31
N VAL A 47 8.06 -5.38 1.08
CA VAL A 47 8.81 -4.96 2.26
C VAL A 47 7.84 -4.82 3.43
N GLU A 48 8.04 -5.64 4.45
CA GLU A 48 7.38 -5.47 5.75
C GLU A 48 8.01 -4.28 6.49
N LEU A 49 7.16 -3.44 7.06
CA LEU A 49 7.55 -2.26 7.82
C LEU A 49 7.65 -2.62 9.31
N ASP A 50 8.68 -2.11 9.97
CA ASP A 50 8.81 -2.27 11.43
C ASP A 50 7.75 -1.42 12.17
N GLU A 51 7.32 -0.30 11.58
CA GLU A 51 6.19 0.54 12.03
C GLU A 51 5.19 0.72 10.88
N PRO A 52 3.87 0.65 11.14
CA PRO A 52 2.87 0.72 10.08
C PRO A 52 2.83 2.11 9.42
N LEU A 53 2.71 2.12 8.09
CA LEU A 53 2.39 3.32 7.33
C LEU A 53 0.92 3.67 7.57
N VAL A 54 0.66 4.89 8.03
CA VAL A 54 -0.69 5.39 8.29
C VAL A 54 -1.16 6.23 7.11
N ILE A 55 -2.28 5.85 6.51
CA ILE A 55 -2.94 6.59 5.43
C ILE A 55 -4.34 6.98 5.90
N THR A 56 -4.67 8.26 5.83
CA THR A 56 -5.99 8.77 6.24
C THR A 56 -6.93 8.92 5.04
N GLY A 57 -8.24 8.85 5.28
CA GLY A 57 -9.24 8.82 4.22
C GLY A 57 -9.36 10.11 3.41
N ASP A 58 -8.89 11.24 3.95
CA ASP A 58 -8.73 12.52 3.23
C ASP A 58 -7.54 12.53 2.26
N GLN A 59 -6.68 11.52 2.30
CA GLN A 59 -5.63 11.26 1.31
C GLN A 59 -6.10 10.33 0.19
N LEU A 60 -7.35 9.86 0.22
CA LEU A 60 -7.83 8.82 -0.68
C LEU A 60 -8.99 9.31 -1.54
N ALA A 61 -9.00 8.84 -2.80
CA ALA A 61 -10.16 8.93 -3.67
C ALA A 61 -10.40 7.57 -4.33
N ARG A 62 -11.61 7.04 -4.20
CA ARG A 62 -11.98 5.71 -4.73
C ARG A 62 -12.04 5.73 -6.26
N LYS A 63 -11.32 4.84 -6.93
CA LYS A 63 -11.41 4.70 -8.38
C LYS A 63 -12.78 4.15 -8.77
N PRO A 64 -13.44 4.72 -9.79
CA PRO A 64 -14.67 4.18 -10.34
C PRO A 64 -14.38 3.02 -11.30
N GLU A 65 -13.68 1.98 -10.83
CA GLU A 65 -13.35 0.81 -11.64
C GLU A 65 -14.54 -0.16 -11.67
N LYS A 66 -14.91 -0.64 -12.85
CA LYS A 66 -16.08 -1.51 -13.04
C LYS A 66 -15.75 -3.00 -13.03
N HIS A 67 -14.46 -3.32 -13.09
CA HIS A 67 -13.96 -4.69 -13.25
C HIS A 67 -13.37 -5.29 -11.97
N LEU A 68 -13.57 -4.64 -10.82
CA LEU A 68 -13.16 -5.17 -9.53
C LEU A 68 -14.07 -6.32 -9.09
N GLN A 69 -13.49 -7.27 -8.35
CA GLN A 69 -14.27 -8.32 -7.74
C GLN A 69 -15.13 -7.76 -6.60
N GLU A 70 -16.12 -8.53 -6.18
CA GLU A 70 -16.95 -8.12 -5.05
C GLU A 70 -16.10 -7.95 -3.78
N GLY A 71 -16.24 -6.81 -3.12
CA GLY A 71 -15.47 -6.47 -1.92
C GLY A 71 -14.10 -5.83 -2.20
N GLU A 72 -13.64 -5.78 -3.46
CA GLU A 72 -12.41 -5.08 -3.83
C GLU A 72 -12.67 -3.59 -4.09
N TYR A 73 -11.82 -2.75 -3.51
CA TYR A 73 -11.90 -1.30 -3.66
C TYR A 73 -10.51 -0.70 -3.88
N ASP A 74 -10.39 0.00 -4.99
CA ASP A 74 -9.15 0.68 -5.39
C ASP A 74 -9.22 2.17 -5.10
N PHE A 75 -8.11 2.74 -4.65
CA PHE A 75 -7.98 4.15 -4.29
C PHE A 75 -6.74 4.78 -4.93
N GLU A 76 -6.95 5.98 -5.45
CA GLU A 76 -5.90 6.95 -5.70
C GLU A 76 -5.42 7.54 -4.37
N VAL A 77 -4.11 7.77 -4.27
CA VAL A 77 -3.45 8.28 -3.06
C VAL A 77 -2.94 9.68 -3.33
N TYR A 78 -3.22 10.60 -2.41
CA TYR A 78 -2.82 12.00 -2.46
C TYR A 78 -1.80 12.28 -1.37
N ASP A 79 -0.69 12.91 -1.77
CA ASP A 79 0.31 13.39 -0.83
C ASP A 79 -0.02 14.82 -0.40
N LYS A 80 0.30 15.14 0.85
CA LYS A 80 0.14 16.48 1.39
C LYS A 80 1.43 17.26 1.21
N GLU A 81 1.45 18.13 0.22
CA GLU A 81 2.59 18.96 -0.16
C GLU A 81 2.25 20.43 0.05
N GLU A 82 3.07 21.15 0.82
CA GLU A 82 2.93 22.60 1.06
C GLU A 82 1.54 23.08 1.54
N GLY A 83 0.75 22.17 2.13
CA GLY A 83 -0.59 22.46 2.65
C GLY A 83 -1.73 22.07 1.70
N ASP A 84 -1.42 21.66 0.48
CA ASP A 84 -2.38 21.15 -0.51
C ASP A 84 -2.22 19.64 -0.70
N TYR A 85 -3.24 19.02 -1.33
CA TYR A 85 -3.23 17.60 -1.67
C TYR A 85 -2.97 17.43 -3.16
N VAL A 86 -1.91 16.70 -3.48
CA VAL A 86 -1.47 16.42 -4.85
C VAL A 86 -1.62 14.92 -5.12
N LEU A 87 -2.26 14.57 -6.24
CA LEU A 87 -2.40 13.17 -6.64
C LEU A 87 -1.00 12.57 -6.87
N ASN A 88 -0.70 11.46 -6.19
CA ASN A 88 0.51 10.70 -6.43
C ASN A 88 0.21 9.54 -7.39
N GLU A 89 0.52 9.74 -8.68
CA GLU A 89 0.31 8.74 -9.74
C GLU A 89 1.12 7.45 -9.54
N ASN A 90 2.16 7.49 -8.69
CA ASN A 90 3.02 6.36 -8.39
C ASN A 90 2.55 5.56 -7.18
N ARG A 91 1.53 6.03 -6.43
CA ARG A 91 1.04 5.37 -5.21
C ARG A 91 -0.39 4.91 -5.41
N PHE A 92 -0.66 3.72 -4.89
CA PHE A 92 -1.95 3.09 -5.05
C PHE A 92 -2.29 2.25 -3.84
N LEU A 93 -3.56 2.21 -3.48
CA LEU A 93 -4.09 1.41 -2.39
C LEU A 93 -5.24 0.57 -2.90
N SER A 94 -5.13 -0.75 -2.78
CA SER A 94 -6.25 -1.68 -2.95
C SER A 94 -6.63 -2.29 -1.61
N VAL A 95 -7.94 -2.43 -1.39
CA VAL A 95 -8.50 -2.97 -0.16
C VAL A 95 -9.52 -4.04 -0.51
N LEU A 96 -9.36 -5.22 0.08
CA LEU A 96 -10.36 -6.27 0.05
C LEU A 96 -11.15 -6.28 1.35
N LEU A 97 -12.46 -6.11 1.25
CA LEU A 97 -13.40 -6.30 2.35
C LEU A 97 -14.17 -7.61 2.16
N VAL A 98 -14.26 -8.40 3.21
CA VAL A 98 -15.09 -9.60 3.24
C VAL A 98 -16.26 -9.34 4.17
N TYR A 99 -17.47 -9.75 3.75
CA TYR A 99 -18.64 -9.66 4.61
C TYR A 99 -18.62 -10.81 5.63
N ASP A 100 -18.64 -10.47 6.92
CA ASP A 100 -18.83 -11.43 8.00
C ASP A 100 -20.33 -11.58 8.29
N GLU A 101 -20.88 -12.76 7.99
CA GLU A 101 -22.31 -13.02 8.17
C GLU A 101 -22.76 -13.06 9.64
N PHE A 102 -21.85 -13.38 10.56
CA PHE A 102 -22.15 -13.46 11.98
C PHE A 102 -22.20 -12.07 12.61
N GLU A 103 -21.21 -11.24 12.29
CA GLU A 103 -21.13 -9.85 12.78
C GLU A 103 -22.01 -8.89 11.96
N GLN A 104 -22.49 -9.33 10.78
CA GLN A 104 -23.25 -8.53 9.81
C GLN A 104 -22.51 -7.26 9.36
N GLU A 105 -21.19 -7.33 9.26
CA GLU A 105 -20.32 -6.21 8.94
C GLU A 105 -19.27 -6.57 7.88
N HIS A 106 -18.77 -5.56 7.17
CA HIS A 106 -17.64 -5.73 6.26
C HIS A 106 -16.33 -5.62 7.05
N VAL A 107 -15.55 -6.69 7.05
CA VAL A 107 -14.26 -6.77 7.74
C VAL A 107 -13.13 -6.61 6.72
N LEU A 108 -12.09 -5.87 7.12
CA LEU A 108 -10.87 -5.74 6.33
C LEU A 108 -10.18 -7.10 6.20
N SER A 109 -10.07 -7.61 4.97
CA SER A 109 -9.44 -8.90 4.66
C SER A 109 -7.99 -8.73 4.19
N SER A 110 -7.72 -7.78 3.29
CA SER A 110 -6.36 -7.44 2.85
C SER A 110 -6.24 -5.97 2.48
N VAL A 111 -5.00 -5.46 2.58
CA VAL A 111 -4.60 -4.14 2.10
C VAL A 111 -3.32 -4.31 1.30
N GLU A 112 -3.35 -3.83 0.06
CA GLU A 112 -2.21 -3.79 -0.84
C GLU A 112 -1.87 -2.34 -1.11
N TYR A 113 -0.71 -1.90 -0.63
CA TYR A 113 -0.19 -0.57 -0.91
C TYR A 113 0.99 -0.68 -1.85
N THR A 114 0.79 -0.21 -3.07
CA THR A 114 1.75 -0.33 -4.16
C THR A 114 2.41 1.01 -4.44
N VAL A 115 3.73 0.99 -4.56
CA VAL A 115 4.53 2.15 -4.95
C VAL A 115 5.31 1.81 -6.22
N THR A 116 4.98 2.49 -7.31
CA THR A 116 5.75 2.41 -8.55
C THR A 116 7.03 3.22 -8.39
N VAL A 117 8.16 2.59 -8.64
CA VAL A 117 9.49 3.19 -8.51
C VAL A 117 10.28 2.99 -9.80
N THR A 118 11.32 3.81 -9.98
CA THR A 118 12.24 3.65 -11.09
C THR A 118 13.12 2.40 -10.94
N ASN A 119 13.73 1.99 -12.05
CA ASN A 119 14.63 0.84 -12.07
C ASN A 119 15.83 0.98 -11.14
N GLU A 120 16.30 2.22 -10.93
CA GLU A 120 17.45 2.55 -10.08
C GLU A 120 17.06 2.50 -8.60
N GLU A 121 15.95 3.14 -8.23
CA GLU A 121 15.38 3.07 -6.88
C GLU A 121 15.07 1.62 -6.48
N PHE A 122 14.47 0.85 -7.37
CA PHE A 122 14.15 -0.55 -7.12
C PHE A 122 15.40 -1.40 -6.84
N LYS A 123 16.52 -1.14 -7.53
CA LYS A 123 17.80 -1.82 -7.26
C LYS A 123 18.34 -1.43 -5.88
N ALA A 124 18.31 -0.14 -5.55
CA ALA A 124 18.75 0.36 -4.25
C ALA A 124 17.94 -0.27 -3.09
N LEU A 125 16.60 -0.31 -3.22
CA LEU A 125 15.70 -0.95 -2.26
C LEU A 125 16.02 -2.44 -2.08
N LYS A 126 16.26 -3.18 -3.18
CA LYS A 126 16.65 -4.59 -3.10
C LYS A 126 17.98 -4.79 -2.36
N GLU A 127 18.97 -3.94 -2.62
CA GLU A 127 20.27 -4.00 -1.95
C GLU A 127 20.15 -3.68 -0.45
N GLU A 128 19.35 -2.68 -0.08
CA GLU A 128 19.08 -2.32 1.31
C GLU A 128 18.41 -3.48 2.06
N GLN A 129 17.36 -4.07 1.49
CA GLN A 129 16.68 -5.23 2.07
C GLN A 129 17.62 -6.43 2.24
N HIS A 130 18.52 -6.65 1.27
CA HIS A 130 19.54 -7.69 1.40
C HIS A 130 20.49 -7.38 2.58
N LYS A 131 20.96 -6.14 2.73
CA LYS A 131 21.83 -5.73 3.85
C LYS A 131 21.14 -5.90 5.21
N LEU A 132 19.88 -5.50 5.34
CA LEU A 132 19.06 -5.68 6.56
C LEU A 132 18.93 -7.16 6.93
N ARG A 133 18.70 -8.04 5.95
CA ARG A 133 18.63 -9.50 6.20
C ARG A 133 19.97 -10.07 6.65
N GLN A 134 21.09 -9.57 6.13
CA GLN A 134 22.43 -10.01 6.55
C GLN A 134 22.79 -9.53 7.96
N SER A 135 22.45 -8.28 8.33
CA SER A 135 22.71 -7.75 9.67
C SER A 135 21.93 -8.52 10.75
N ARG A 136 20.66 -8.87 10.48
CA ARG A 136 19.81 -9.70 11.36
C ARG A 136 20.33 -11.15 11.54
N LYS A 137 21.09 -11.69 10.58
CA LYS A 137 21.70 -13.04 10.68
C LYS A 137 23.05 -13.07 11.41
N GLY A 138 23.74 -11.94 11.55
CA GLY A 138 25.12 -11.85 12.07
C GLY A 138 25.26 -11.89 13.61
N THR A 139 24.19 -11.72 14.37
CA THR A 139 24.22 -11.67 15.85
C THR A 139 24.28 -13.05 16.54
N GLY A 140 24.15 -14.15 15.80
CA GLY A 140 24.07 -15.52 16.35
C GLY A 140 25.39 -16.28 16.55
N LYS A 141 26.57 -15.69 16.29
CA LYS A 141 27.87 -16.38 16.47
C LYS A 141 28.86 -15.56 17.31
N LYS A 142 28.58 -15.43 18.61
CA LYS A 142 29.63 -15.45 19.62
C LYS A 142 29.43 -16.69 20.48
N LYS A 143 30.01 -17.81 20.03
CA LYS A 143 30.26 -18.97 20.88
C LYS A 143 31.24 -18.53 21.97
N LYS A 144 30.83 -18.63 23.23
CA LYS A 144 31.76 -18.90 24.33
C LYS A 144 32.27 -20.33 24.19
#